data_AF-A0A133VEZ5-F1
#
_entry.id   AF-A0A133VEZ5-F1
#
_cell.length_a   1.000
_cell.length_b   1.000
_cell.length_c   1.000
_cell.angle_alpha   90.00
_cell.angle_beta   90.00
_cell.angle_gamma   90.00
#
_symmetry.space_group_name_H-M   'P 1'
#
loop_
_entity.id
_entity.type
_entity.pdbx_description
1 polymer ?
#
loop_
_entity_poly.entity_id
_entity_poly.type
_entity_poly.pdbx_seq_one_letter_code
_entity_poly.pdbx_strand_id
1 'polypeptide(L)' 'MIQEFLHQAKRVLQVARKPDTEEYMQVAKITGLGMIIIGVIGFIVSLISSFLGGSV' A
#
# COMPACT_ATOMS: atom_id res chain seq x y z
N MET A 1 -19.25 -25.89 -11.92
CA MET A 1 -18.04 -25.04 -12.08
C MET A 1 -17.94 -23.96 -10.98
N ILE A 2 -18.93 -23.06 -10.83
CA ILE A 2 -18.86 -21.96 -9.84
C ILE A 2 -19.00 -22.42 -8.38
N GLN A 3 -19.85 -23.42 -8.11
CA GLN A 3 -20.06 -23.97 -6.76
C GLN A 3 -18.78 -24.64 -6.20
N GLU A 4 -18.05 -25.34 -7.07
CA GLU A 4 -16.75 -25.94 -6.78
C GLU A 4 -15.71 -24.86 -6.42
N PHE A 5 -15.65 -23.78 -7.21
CA PHE A 5 -14.73 -22.67 -6.99
C PHE A 5 -14.97 -21.97 -5.64
N LEU A 6 -16.23 -21.71 -5.30
CA LEU A 6 -16.63 -21.14 -4.00
C LEU A 6 -16.21 -22.04 -2.83
N HIS A 7 -16.34 -23.36 -2.98
CA HIS A 7 -15.93 -24.30 -1.95
C HIS A 7 -14.40 -24.27 -1.73
N GLN A 8 -13.61 -24.25 -2.81
CA GLN A 8 -12.15 -24.16 -2.72
C GLN A 8 -11.70 -22.81 -2.15
N ALA A 9 -12.27 -21.70 -2.60
CA ALA A 9 -11.97 -20.36 -2.09
C ALA A 9 -12.23 -20.25 -0.57
N LYS A 10 -13.30 -20.89 -0.07
CA LYS A 10 -13.59 -20.94 1.37
C LYS A 10 -12.49 -21.64 2.16
N ARG A 11 -11.93 -22.75 1.66
CA ARG A 11 -10.82 -23.46 2.33
C ARG A 11 -9.55 -22.61 2.34
N VAL A 12 -9.26 -21.90 1.25
CA VAL A 12 -8.10 -21.00 1.17
C VAL A 12 -8.22 -19.86 2.19
N LEU A 13 -9.39 -19.23 2.28
CA LEU A 13 -9.64 -18.16 3.27
C LEU A 13 -9.55 -18.65 4.71
N GLN A 14 -9.89 -19.91 4.98
CA GLN A 14 -9.75 -20.52 6.31
C GLN A 14 -8.30 -20.85 6.68
N VAL A 15 -7.45 -21.14 5.69
CA VAL A 15 -6.01 -21.40 5.90
C VAL A 15 -5.22 -20.08 6.01
N ALA A 16 -5.73 -19.00 5.42
CA ALA A 16 -5.12 -17.68 5.54
C ALA A 16 -5.07 -17.23 7.01
N ARG A 17 -3.86 -17.03 7.53
CA ARG A 17 -3.63 -16.58 8.91
C ARG A 17 -3.93 -15.09 9.00
N LYS A 18 -4.87 -14.72 9.88
CA LYS A 18 -5.09 -13.32 10.24
C LYS A 18 -3.82 -12.79 10.94
N PRO A 19 -3.24 -11.67 10.49
CA PRO A 19 -2.03 -11.12 11.12
C PRO A 19 -2.33 -10.71 12.56
N ASP A 20 -1.31 -10.81 13.41
CA ASP A 20 -1.41 -10.25 14.76
C ASP A 20 -1.46 -8.72 14.69
N THR A 21 -2.11 -8.08 15.67
CA THR A 21 -2.13 -6.62 15.79
C THR A 21 -0.73 -6.00 15.85
N GLU A 22 0.23 -6.69 16.45
CA GLU A 22 1.61 -6.22 16.53
C GLU A 22 2.32 -6.29 15.17
N GLU A 23 2.24 -7.43 14.48
CA GLU A 23 2.79 -7.61 13.12
C GLU A 23 2.18 -6.58 12.15
N TYR A 24 0.86 -6.41 12.20
CA TYR A 24 0.17 -5.44 11.37
C TYR A 24 0.68 -4.01 11.63
N MET A 25 0.86 -3.64 12.90
CA MET A 25 1.35 -2.32 13.28
C MET A 25 2.79 -2.08 12.82
N GLN A 26 3.65 -3.10 12.90
CA GLN A 26 5.04 -3.00 12.42
C GLN A 26 5.07 -2.78 10.90
N VAL A 27 4.33 -3.60 10.14
CA VAL A 27 4.25 -3.47 8.68
C VAL A 27 3.66 -2.13 8.28
N ALA A 28 2.58 -1.68 8.94
CA ALA A 28 1.93 -0.40 8.68
C ALA A 28 2.86 0.79 8.92
N LYS A 29 3.68 0.75 9.98
CA LYS A 29 4.67 1.81 10.25
C LYS A 29 5.74 1.89 9.16
N ILE A 30 6.27 0.75 8.72
CA ILE A 30 7.32 0.69 7.68
C ILE A 30 6.76 1.16 6.34
N THR A 31 5.59 0.66 5.93
CA THR A 31 4.94 1.09 4.69
C THR A 31 4.51 2.55 4.72
N GLY A 32 3.99 3.02 5.85
CA GLY A 32 3.65 4.44 6.06
C GLY A 32 4.87 5.35 5.92
N LEU A 33 6.01 4.95 6.48
CA LEU A 33 7.27 5.68 6.32
C LEU A 33 7.71 5.74 4.85
N GLY A 34 7.61 4.61 4.13
CA GLY A 34 7.91 4.55 2.70
C GLY A 34 7.02 5.46 1.85
N MET A 35 5.71 5.49 2.12
CA MET A 35 4.77 6.39 1.44
C MET A 35 5.10 7.86 1.66
N ILE A 36 5.48 8.25 2.88
CA ILE A 36 5.87 9.62 3.20
C ILE A 36 7.13 10.00 2.42
N ILE A 37 8.16 9.14 2.41
CA ILE A 37 9.41 9.42 1.71
C ILE A 37 9.16 9.62 0.20
N ILE A 38 8.44 8.69 -0.43
CA ILE A 38 8.14 8.77 -1.86
C ILE A 38 7.27 10.00 -2.17
N GLY A 39 6.28 10.28 -1.31
CA GLY A 39 5.41 11.45 -1.43
C GLY A 39 6.18 12.76 -1.34
N VAL A 40 7.11 12.89 -0.40
CA VAL A 40 7.96 14.08 -0.26
C VAL A 40 8.89 14.25 -1.47
N ILE A 41 9.48 13.16 -1.97
CA ILE A 41 10.32 13.23 -3.17
C ILE A 41 9.49 13.70 -4.38
N GLY A 42 8.32 13.11 -4.61
CA GLY A 42 7.41 13.53 -5.68
C GLY A 42 6.93 14.98 -5.51
N PHE A 43 6.66 15.40 -4.27
CA PHE A 43 6.27 16.76 -3.95
C PHE A 43 7.38 17.77 -4.26
N ILE A 44 8.64 17.46 -3.91
CA ILE A 44 9.80 18.30 -4.23
C ILE A 44 9.96 18.43 -5.75
N VAL A 45 9.84 17.33 -6.50
CA VAL A 45 9.90 17.37 -7.97
C VAL A 45 8.78 18.23 -8.55
N SER A 46 7.56 18.08 -8.05
CA SER A 46 6.43 18.91 -8.47
C SER A 46 6.63 20.38 -8.14
N LEU A 47 7.16 20.72 -6.97
CA LEU A 47 7.46 22.09 -6.59
C LEU A 47 8.49 22.70 -7.53
N ILE A 48 9.61 22.01 -7.77
CA ILE A 48 10.65 22.45 -8.69
C ILE A 48 10.09 22.66 -10.10
N SER A 49 9.26 21.72 -10.58
CA SER A 49 8.56 21.84 -11.86
C SER A 49 7.62 23.03 -11.90
N SER A 50 6.87 23.31 -10.83
CA SER A 50 5.97 24.46 -10.76
C SER A 50 6.72 25.79 -10.73
N PHE A 51 7.85 25.87 -10.01
CA PHE A 51 8.69 27.07 -9.99
C PHE A 51 9.40 27.32 -11.32
N LEU A 52 9.89 26.26 -11.99
CA LEU A 52 10.51 26.37 -13.32
C LEU A 52 9.49 26.61 -14.42
N GLY A 53 8.31 26.00 -14.34
CA GLY A 53 7.22 26.14 -15.31
C GLY A 53 6.39 27.41 -15.11
N GLY A 54 6.44 28.05 -13.94
CA GLY A 54 5.74 29.30 -13.62
C GLY A 54 6.41 30.57 -14.14
N SER A 55 7.32 30.45 -15.12
CA SER A 55 7.90 31.57 -15.86
C SER A 55 7.29 31.73 -17.27
N VAL A 56 6.04 31.30 -17.45
CA VAL A 56 5.16 31.66 -18.59
C VAL A 56 3.72 31.89 -18.13
#